data_AF-A0A0W1LH29-F1
#
_entry.id   AF-A0A0W1LH29-F1
#
_cell.length_a   1.000
_cell.length_b   1.000
_cell.length_c   1.000
_cell.angle_alpha   90.00
_cell.angle_beta   90.00
_cell.angle_gamma   90.00
#
_symmetry.space_group_name_H-M   'P 1'
#
loop_
_entity.id
_entity.type
_entity.pdbx_description
1 polymer ?
#
loop_
_entity_poly.entity_id
_entity_poly.type
_entity_poly.pdbx_seq_one_letter_code
_entity_poly.pdbx_strand_id
1 'polypeptide(L)'
;MTKFTSSAVLFACMCFLSSDCNATTYYKCVTEKGTTFSQFPCDNQAMAYKVATANVTESGPDANYSKQLNALEREQILKGLEAELRSNNHKLAILDRDKQRNEYKQKERLNHILADDDKKRISKDITKKLKLINKEYKKDVSTITKRIKKLEKKIERYKKE
;
A
#
# COMPACT_ATOMS: atom_id res chain seq x y z
N MET A 1 40.34 61.47 -24.14
CA MET A 1 39.04 61.61 -23.46
C MET A 1 38.03 60.70 -24.15
N THR A 2 37.35 59.83 -23.37
CA THR A 2 36.01 59.21 -23.60
C THR A 2 35.74 58.58 -24.98
N LYS A 3 35.74 57.25 -25.21
CA LYS A 3 34.93 56.10 -24.70
C LYS A 3 33.39 56.28 -24.71
N PHE A 4 32.70 55.20 -25.11
CA PHE A 4 31.23 54.91 -25.12
C PHE A 4 30.46 55.65 -26.25
N THR A 5 29.61 55.06 -27.10
CA THR A 5 28.94 53.75 -27.16
C THR A 5 28.26 53.63 -28.53
N SER A 6 28.68 52.66 -29.36
CA SER A 6 27.96 52.27 -30.59
C SER A 6 27.22 50.95 -30.32
N SER A 7 26.35 50.95 -29.30
CA SER A 7 25.64 49.75 -28.82
C SER A 7 24.31 50.10 -28.17
N ALA A 8 23.66 51.18 -28.60
CA ALA A 8 22.34 51.59 -28.11
C ALA A 8 21.22 51.40 -29.15
N VAL A 9 21.55 51.33 -30.44
CA VAL A 9 20.56 51.24 -31.52
C VAL A 9 20.10 49.79 -31.78
N LEU A 10 20.96 48.80 -31.50
CA LEU A 10 20.66 47.38 -31.73
C LEU A 10 19.86 46.71 -30.59
N PHE A 11 19.77 47.33 -29.40
CA PHE A 11 19.00 46.78 -28.28
C PHE A 11 17.54 47.28 -28.24
N ALA A 12 17.23 48.37 -28.94
CA ALA A 12 15.89 48.95 -28.97
C ALA A 12 14.90 48.20 -29.88
N CYS A 13 15.38 47.29 -30.73
CA CYS A 13 14.55 46.59 -31.73
C CYS A 13 14.05 45.21 -31.26
N MET A 14 14.54 44.67 -30.14
CA MET A 14 14.12 43.35 -29.63
C MET A 14 12.95 43.38 -28.64
N CYS A 15 12.41 44.55 -28.26
CA CYS A 15 11.37 44.66 -27.23
C CYS A 15 9.92 44.63 -27.77
N PHE A 16 9.67 44.35 -29.05
CA PHE A 16 8.32 44.41 -29.64
C PHE A 16 7.67 43.06 -29.98
N LEU A 17 8.20 41.93 -29.50
CA LEU A 17 7.64 40.61 -29.79
C LEU A 17 7.29 39.85 -28.51
N SER A 18 6.40 40.42 -27.71
CA SER A 18 5.64 39.66 -26.71
C SER A 18 4.38 40.43 -26.32
N SER A 19 3.47 40.60 -27.26
CA SER A 19 2.06 40.85 -26.92
C SER A 19 1.37 39.49 -26.92
N ASP A 20 1.44 38.79 -25.78
CA ASP A 20 0.50 37.70 -25.51
C ASP A 20 -0.89 38.31 -25.42
N CYS A 21 -1.59 38.34 -26.55
CA CYS A 21 -2.98 38.76 -26.63
C CYS A 21 -3.83 37.61 -26.07
N ASN A 22 -3.90 37.51 -24.74
CA ASN A 22 -4.90 36.67 -24.09
C ASN A 22 -6.28 37.29 -24.34
N ALA A 23 -6.88 36.95 -25.48
CA ALA A 23 -8.24 37.35 -25.82
C ALA A 23 -9.20 36.66 -24.83
N THR A 24 -9.68 37.41 -23.84
CA THR A 24 -10.66 36.95 -22.84
C THR A 24 -12.07 36.81 -23.41
N THR A 25 -12.25 37.18 -24.68
CA THR A 25 -13.53 37.15 -25.40
C THR A 25 -13.31 36.62 -26.81
N TYR A 26 -14.01 35.55 -27.16
CA TYR A 26 -14.07 35.02 -28.52
C TYR A 26 -15.42 35.38 -29.14
N TYR A 27 -15.49 35.49 -30.46
CA TYR A 27 -16.71 35.70 -31.21
C TYR A 27 -17.07 34.43 -31.98
N LYS A 28 -18.30 33.97 -31.82
CA LYS A 28 -18.91 32.98 -32.71
C LYS A 28 -19.65 33.75 -33.80
N CYS A 29 -19.15 33.66 -35.02
CA CYS A 29 -19.70 34.32 -36.20
C CYS A 29 -20.53 33.32 -37.00
N VAL A 30 -21.82 33.58 -37.14
CA VAL A 30 -22.74 32.72 -37.90
C VAL A 30 -23.12 33.42 -39.20
N THR A 31 -22.88 32.73 -40.31
CA THR A 31 -23.23 33.16 -41.68
C THR A 31 -24.01 32.05 -42.37
N GLU A 32 -24.62 32.34 -43.52
CA GLU A 32 -25.28 31.33 -44.36
C GLU A 32 -24.33 30.21 -44.82
N LYS A 33 -23.03 30.51 -44.92
CA LYS A 33 -21.97 29.57 -45.32
C LYS A 33 -21.45 28.71 -44.18
N GLY A 34 -21.81 29.02 -42.94
CA GLY A 34 -21.40 28.26 -41.75
C GLY A 34 -21.04 29.12 -40.55
N THR A 35 -20.55 28.43 -39.50
CA THR A 35 -20.14 29.03 -38.24
C THR A 35 -18.63 29.03 -38.12
N THR A 36 -18.05 30.17 -37.73
CA THR A 36 -16.61 30.32 -37.48
C THR A 36 -16.37 30.98 -36.12
N PHE A 37 -15.32 30.56 -35.42
CA PHE A 37 -14.89 31.18 -34.16
C PHE A 37 -13.67 32.06 -34.40
N SER A 38 -13.69 33.30 -33.92
CA SER A 38 -12.65 34.29 -34.13
C SER A 38 -12.32 35.03 -32.84
N GLN A 39 -11.07 35.45 -32.69
CA GLN A 39 -10.64 36.37 -31.61
C GLN A 39 -10.97 37.83 -31.95
N PHE A 40 -11.29 38.11 -33.22
CA PHE A 40 -11.68 39.43 -33.71
C PHE A 40 -13.20 39.50 -33.91
N PRO A 41 -13.80 40.70 -33.84
CA PRO A 41 -15.22 40.89 -34.15
C PRO A 41 -15.60 40.31 -35.52
N CYS A 42 -16.83 39.80 -35.62
CA CYS A 42 -17.34 39.28 -36.89
C CYS A 42 -17.50 40.42 -37.90
N ASP A 43 -17.38 40.08 -39.18
CA ASP A 43 -17.71 40.99 -40.28
C ASP A 43 -19.20 41.36 -40.27
N ASN A 44 -19.56 42.49 -40.88
CA ASN A 44 -20.89 43.10 -40.85
C ASN A 44 -22.00 42.20 -41.45
N GLN A 45 -21.61 41.16 -42.20
CA GLN A 45 -22.53 40.19 -42.82
C GLN A 45 -22.78 38.96 -41.95
N ALA A 46 -22.22 38.89 -40.73
CA ALA A 46 -22.34 37.74 -39.84
C ALA A 46 -23.05 38.10 -38.53
N MET A 47 -23.91 37.20 -38.04
CA MET A 47 -24.45 37.32 -36.68
C MET A 47 -23.38 36.95 -35.66
N ALA A 48 -23.03 37.91 -34.80
CA ALA A 48 -21.96 37.77 -33.82
C ALA A 48 -22.50 37.43 -32.43
N TYR A 49 -22.01 36.33 -31.85
CA TYR A 49 -22.23 35.99 -30.44
C TYR A 49 -20.91 36.09 -29.67
N LYS A 50 -20.88 36.89 -28.61
CA LYS A 50 -19.72 36.93 -27.71
C LYS A 50 -19.70 35.66 -26.85
N VAL A 51 -18.60 34.93 -26.93
CA VAL A 51 -18.27 33.77 -26.11
C VAL A 51 -17.26 34.25 -25.07
N ALA A 52 -17.73 34.44 -23.84
CA ALA A 52 -16.84 34.58 -22.71
C ALA A 52 -16.28 33.20 -22.37
N THR A 53 -14.96 33.06 -22.26
CA THR A 53 -14.35 31.88 -21.65
C THR A 53 -14.70 31.92 -20.17
N ALA A 54 -15.74 31.19 -19.76
CA ALA A 54 -15.95 30.93 -18.35
C ALA A 54 -14.75 30.10 -17.88
N ASN A 55 -14.01 30.60 -16.88
CA ASN A 55 -13.09 29.75 -16.14
C ASN A 55 -13.95 28.72 -15.42
N VAL A 56 -14.22 27.58 -16.07
CA VAL A 56 -14.91 26.47 -15.43
C VAL A 56 -13.91 25.89 -14.45
N THR A 57 -13.91 26.42 -13.22
CA THR A 57 -13.35 25.74 -12.06
C THR A 57 -14.30 24.62 -11.70
N GLU A 58 -14.39 23.59 -12.54
CA GLU A 58 -14.92 22.31 -12.10
C GLU A 58 -13.89 21.72 -11.14
N SER A 59 -14.07 22.03 -9.86
CA SER A 59 -13.45 21.23 -8.81
C SER A 59 -14.02 19.83 -8.95
N GLY A 60 -13.15 18.84 -9.18
CA GLY A 60 -13.52 17.43 -9.08
C GLY A 60 -14.22 17.14 -7.73
N PRO A 61 -14.89 15.99 -7.60
CA PRO A 61 -15.62 15.64 -6.38
C PRO A 61 -14.73 15.85 -5.15
N ASP A 62 -15.29 16.43 -4.09
CA ASP A 62 -14.62 16.71 -2.81
C ASP A 62 -14.34 15.38 -2.08
N ALA A 63 -13.46 14.59 -2.67
CA ALA A 63 -13.02 13.31 -2.17
C ALA A 63 -11.64 13.52 -1.54
N ASN A 64 -11.58 13.33 -0.23
CA ASN A 64 -10.31 13.29 0.47
C ASN A 64 -9.60 11.96 0.17
N TYR A 65 -8.93 11.89 -0.99
CA TYR A 65 -8.22 10.71 -1.47
C TYR A 65 -7.15 10.24 -0.48
N SER A 66 -6.51 11.15 0.26
CA SER A 66 -5.55 10.80 1.32
C SER A 66 -6.20 9.99 2.44
N LYS A 67 -7.42 10.36 2.86
CA LYS A 67 -8.18 9.60 3.87
C LYS A 67 -8.58 8.21 3.36
N GLN A 68 -8.99 8.11 2.10
CA GLN A 68 -9.35 6.81 1.49
C GLN A 68 -8.12 5.90 1.35
N LEU A 69 -6.99 6.44 0.90
CA LEU A 69 -5.74 5.69 0.75
C LEU A 69 -5.25 5.18 2.11
N ASN A 70 -5.26 6.02 3.14
CA ASN A 70 -4.89 5.61 4.51
C ASN A 70 -5.79 4.48 5.05
N ALA A 71 -7.09 4.51 4.73
CA ALA A 71 -8.02 3.46 5.13
C ALA A 71 -7.72 2.12 4.42
N LEU A 72 -7.44 2.16 3.11
CA LEU A 72 -7.07 0.97 2.33
C LEU A 72 -5.74 0.37 2.79
N GLU A 73 -4.72 1.21 3.02
CA GLU A 73 -3.43 0.78 3.54
C GLU A 73 -3.57 0.12 4.91
N ARG A 74 -4.37 0.71 5.81
CA ARG A 74 -4.66 0.09 7.10
C ARG A 74 -5.34 -1.27 6.94
N GLU A 75 -6.33 -1.39 6.05
CA GLU A 75 -7.03 -2.66 5.83
C GLU A 75 -6.06 -3.75 5.35
N GLN A 76 -5.14 -3.39 4.44
CA GLN A 76 -4.10 -4.31 3.97
C GLN A 76 -3.16 -4.74 5.10
N ILE A 77 -2.73 -3.80 5.95
CA ILE A 77 -1.91 -4.10 7.13
C ILE A 77 -2.66 -5.06 8.08
N LEU A 78 -3.93 -4.79 8.36
CA LEU A 78 -4.76 -5.66 9.21
C LEU A 78 -4.88 -7.06 8.62
N LYS A 79 -5.17 -7.20 7.33
CA LYS A 79 -5.23 -8.49 6.64
C LYS A 79 -3.92 -9.26 6.76
N GLY A 80 -2.78 -8.58 6.59
CA GLY A 80 -1.45 -9.17 6.75
C GLY A 80 -1.20 -9.67 8.17
N LEU A 81 -1.50 -8.84 9.19
CA LEU A 81 -1.34 -9.21 10.59
C LEU A 81 -2.25 -10.39 10.99
N GLU A 82 -3.50 -10.41 10.51
CA GLU A 82 -4.44 -11.51 10.77
C GLU A 82 -4.01 -12.80 10.07
N ALA A 83 -3.46 -12.72 8.86
CA ALA A 83 -2.88 -13.88 8.18
C ALA A 83 -1.67 -14.43 8.94
N GLU A 84 -0.79 -13.56 9.43
CA GLU A 84 0.35 -13.97 10.26
C GLU A 84 -0.11 -14.62 11.58
N LEU A 85 -1.16 -14.08 12.21
CA LEU A 85 -1.78 -14.66 13.40
C LEU A 85 -2.30 -16.07 13.13
N ARG A 86 -3.06 -16.27 12.05
CA ARG A 86 -3.56 -17.59 11.62
C ARG A 86 -2.41 -18.56 11.38
N SER A 87 -1.33 -18.13 10.72
CA SER A 87 -0.15 -18.95 10.47
C SER A 87 0.54 -19.39 11.77
N ASN A 88 0.71 -18.49 12.74
CA ASN A 88 1.30 -18.84 14.03
C ASN A 88 0.42 -19.80 14.83
N ASN A 89 -0.91 -19.62 14.80
CA ASN A 89 -1.86 -20.57 15.42
C ASN A 89 -1.78 -21.95 14.77
N HIS A 90 -1.68 -22.01 13.43
CA HIS A 90 -1.49 -23.27 12.72
C HIS A 90 -0.17 -23.95 13.12
N LYS A 91 0.91 -23.18 13.30
CA LYS A 91 2.19 -23.70 13.76
C LYS A 91 2.11 -24.33 15.15
N LEU A 92 1.32 -23.78 16.08
CA LEU A 92 1.06 -24.42 17.37
C LEU A 92 0.38 -25.79 17.20
N ALA A 93 -0.61 -25.88 16.32
CA ALA A 93 -1.30 -27.15 16.04
C ALA A 93 -0.39 -28.20 15.37
N ILE A 94 0.59 -27.76 14.57
CA ILE A 94 1.62 -28.66 14.02
C ILE A 94 2.52 -29.17 15.16
N LEU A 95 3.03 -28.27 16.01
CA LEU A 95 3.91 -28.65 17.12
C LEU A 95 3.26 -29.64 18.08
N ASP A 96 1.98 -29.48 18.38
CA ASP A 96 1.25 -30.43 19.22
C ASP A 96 1.16 -31.81 18.57
N ARG A 97 0.84 -31.87 17.27
CA ARG A 97 0.81 -33.12 16.50
C ARG A 97 2.17 -33.79 16.42
N ASP A 98 3.24 -33.03 16.20
CA ASP A 98 4.60 -33.54 16.12
C ASP A 98 5.05 -34.09 17.48
N LYS A 99 4.71 -33.39 18.56
CA LYS A 99 4.95 -33.88 19.93
C LYS A 99 4.25 -35.23 20.13
N GLN A 100 2.95 -35.32 19.85
CA GLN A 100 2.17 -36.56 20.02
C GLN A 100 2.78 -37.72 19.20
N ARG A 101 3.14 -37.46 17.94
CA ARG A 101 3.79 -38.44 17.06
C ARG A 101 5.12 -38.92 17.62
N ASN A 102 5.94 -38.01 18.13
CA ASN A 102 7.25 -38.33 18.69
C ASN A 102 7.12 -39.11 20.01
N GLU A 103 6.18 -38.74 20.87
CA GLU A 103 5.89 -39.49 22.10
C GLU A 103 5.38 -40.91 21.80
N TYR A 104 4.49 -41.04 20.82
CA TYR A 104 3.98 -42.34 20.38
C TYR A 104 5.10 -43.26 19.89
N LYS A 105 5.95 -42.77 18.98
CA LYS A 105 7.12 -43.52 18.47
C LYS A 105 8.05 -44.01 19.58
N GLN A 106 8.23 -43.22 20.65
CA GLN A 106 9.04 -43.67 21.78
C GLN A 106 8.35 -44.77 22.58
N LYS A 107 7.03 -44.68 22.79
CA LYS A 107 6.26 -45.70 23.52
C LYS A 107 6.19 -47.03 22.78
N GLU A 108 6.09 -46.99 21.45
CA GLU A 108 6.03 -48.19 20.59
C GLU A 108 7.27 -49.09 20.73
N ARG A 109 8.43 -48.52 21.07
CA ARG A 109 9.68 -49.27 21.28
C ARG A 109 9.57 -50.37 22.34
N LEU A 110 8.61 -50.26 23.27
CA LEU A 110 8.36 -51.27 24.30
C LEU A 110 7.58 -52.49 23.79
N ASN A 111 6.83 -52.34 22.70
CA ASN A 111 5.91 -53.38 22.23
C ASN A 111 6.61 -54.61 21.65
N HIS A 112 7.89 -54.49 21.29
CA HIS A 112 8.66 -55.55 20.62
C HIS A 112 9.73 -56.20 21.52
N ILE A 113 9.78 -55.84 22.81
CA ILE A 113 10.82 -56.33 23.74
C ILE A 113 10.24 -57.40 24.65
N LEU A 114 10.77 -58.61 24.54
CA LEU A 114 10.36 -59.77 25.35
C LEU A 114 11.16 -59.90 26.66
N ALA A 115 12.42 -59.45 26.69
CA ALA A 115 13.30 -59.57 27.86
C ALA A 115 13.06 -58.45 28.89
N ASP A 116 12.89 -58.82 30.17
CA ASP A 116 12.54 -57.87 31.24
C ASP A 116 13.63 -56.83 31.56
N ASP A 117 14.90 -57.23 31.53
CA ASP A 117 16.01 -56.31 31.79
C ASP A 117 16.18 -55.27 30.67
N ASP A 118 15.98 -55.70 29.43
CA ASP A 118 15.95 -54.80 28.27
C ASP A 118 14.77 -53.85 28.32
N LYS A 119 13.60 -54.35 28.73
CA LYS A 119 12.40 -53.54 28.93
C LYS A 119 12.62 -52.45 29.98
N LYS A 120 13.28 -52.77 31.11
CA LYS A 120 13.65 -51.79 32.15
C LYS A 120 14.64 -50.75 31.62
N ARG A 121 15.68 -51.18 30.92
CA ARG A 121 16.70 -50.29 30.34
C ARG A 121 16.08 -49.32 29.33
N ILE A 122 15.26 -49.84 28.42
CA ILE A 122 14.62 -49.06 27.36
C ILE A 122 13.54 -48.14 27.93
N SER A 123 12.79 -48.56 28.96
CA SER A 123 11.84 -47.68 29.66
C SER A 123 12.51 -46.45 30.27
N LYS A 124 13.71 -46.60 30.87
CA LYS A 124 14.51 -45.47 31.38
C LYS A 124 14.95 -44.53 30.26
N ASP A 125 15.39 -45.07 29.12
CA ASP A 125 15.75 -44.26 27.94
C ASP A 125 14.55 -43.50 27.37
N ILE A 126 13.41 -44.18 27.19
CA ILE A 126 12.14 -43.57 26.75
C ILE A 126 11.77 -42.42 27.68
N THR A 127 11.85 -42.61 28.99
CA THR A 127 11.55 -41.55 29.96
C THR A 127 12.45 -40.32 29.79
N LYS A 128 13.75 -40.52 29.52
CA LYS A 128 14.68 -39.42 29.22
C LYS A 128 14.32 -38.72 27.90
N LYS A 129 14.00 -39.47 26.85
CA LYS A 129 13.60 -38.93 25.54
C LYS A 129 12.30 -38.15 25.63
N LEU A 130 11.29 -38.65 26.34
CA LEU A 130 10.03 -37.95 26.58
C LEU A 130 10.23 -36.63 27.35
N LYS A 131 11.15 -36.58 28.31
CA LYS A 131 11.52 -35.33 29.00
C LYS A 131 12.12 -34.31 28.05
N LEU A 132 12.99 -34.75 27.13
CA LEU A 132 13.59 -33.86 26.12
C LEU A 132 12.53 -33.33 25.15
N ILE A 133 11.68 -34.21 24.60
CA ILE A 133 10.55 -33.84 23.71
C ILE A 133 9.66 -32.80 24.38
N ASN A 134 9.28 -33.03 25.65
CA ASN A 134 8.43 -32.08 26.38
C ASN A 134 9.13 -30.73 26.65
N LYS A 135 10.44 -30.74 26.91
CA LYS A 135 11.21 -29.51 27.13
C LYS A 135 11.29 -28.67 25.86
N GLU A 136 11.57 -29.30 24.72
CA GLU A 136 11.64 -28.65 23.42
C GLU A 136 10.28 -28.10 23.00
N TYR A 137 9.23 -28.91 23.09
CA TYR A 137 7.85 -28.49 22.83
C TYR A 137 7.46 -27.24 23.65
N LYS A 138 7.72 -27.23 24.96
CA LYS A 138 7.43 -26.08 25.83
C LYS A 138 8.18 -24.81 25.38
N LYS A 139 9.45 -24.94 24.98
CA LYS A 139 10.26 -23.82 24.48
C LYS A 139 9.67 -23.23 23.21
N ASP A 140 9.30 -24.07 22.25
CA ASP A 140 8.80 -23.62 20.95
C ASP A 140 7.41 -23.01 21.06
N VAL A 141 6.51 -23.65 21.83
CA VAL A 141 5.19 -23.09 22.17
C VAL A 141 5.35 -21.73 22.81
N SER A 142 6.21 -21.58 23.83
CA SER A 142 6.40 -20.29 24.52
C SER A 142 6.86 -19.18 23.56
N THR A 143 7.69 -19.52 22.58
CA THR A 143 8.21 -18.58 21.59
C THR A 143 7.09 -18.11 20.65
N ILE A 144 6.27 -19.04 20.16
CA ILE A 144 5.16 -18.73 19.25
C ILE A 144 4.05 -18.00 19.98
N THR A 145 3.68 -18.41 21.20
CA THR A 145 2.68 -17.72 22.02
C THR A 145 3.08 -16.26 22.30
N LYS A 146 4.37 -15.98 22.53
CA LYS A 146 4.86 -14.60 22.66
C LYS A 146 4.67 -13.79 21.37
N ARG A 147 4.86 -14.40 20.20
CA ARG A 147 4.62 -13.75 18.90
C ARG A 147 3.14 -13.47 18.68
N ILE A 148 2.27 -14.45 18.96
CA ILE A 148 0.81 -14.30 18.90
C ILE A 148 0.35 -13.11 19.75
N LYS A 149 0.77 -13.04 21.03
CA LYS A 149 0.41 -11.90 21.90
C LYS A 149 0.86 -10.54 21.36
N LYS A 150 2.01 -10.50 20.66
CA LYS A 150 2.49 -9.25 20.02
C LYS A 150 1.63 -8.89 18.80
N LEU A 151 1.20 -9.88 18.02
CA LEU A 151 0.33 -9.68 16.86
C LEU A 151 -1.07 -9.25 17.27
N GLU A 152 -1.67 -9.90 18.27
CA GLU A 152 -2.96 -9.52 18.84
C GLU A 152 -2.96 -8.05 19.29
N LYS A 153 -1.94 -7.64 20.06
CA LYS A 153 -1.78 -6.24 20.47
C LYS A 153 -1.59 -5.28 19.29
N LYS A 154 -0.93 -5.70 18.21
CA LYS A 154 -0.77 -4.87 17.00
C LYS A 154 -2.12 -4.69 16.30
N ILE A 155 -2.86 -5.79 16.11
CA ILE A 155 -4.18 -5.79 15.49
C ILE A 155 -5.14 -4.90 16.28
N GLU A 156 -5.17 -5.01 17.61
CA GLU A 156 -6.01 -4.16 18.46
C GLU A 156 -5.71 -2.66 18.31
N ARG A 157 -4.44 -2.28 18.13
CA ARG A 157 -4.09 -0.86 17.90
C ARG A 157 -4.64 -0.37 16.56
N TYR A 158 -4.39 -1.12 15.49
CA TYR A 158 -4.89 -0.76 14.15
C TYR A 158 -6.42 -0.80 14.04
N LYS A 159 -7.13 -1.53 14.91
CA LYS A 159 -8.60 -1.53 14.98
C LYS A 159 -9.21 -0.38 15.79
N LYS A 160 -8.44 0.23 16.71
CA LYS A 160 -8.91 1.31 17.59
C LYS A 160 -8.69 2.71 17.03
N GLU A 161 -7.59 2.87 16.31
CA GLU A 161 -7.32 4.08 15.53
C GLU A 161 -8.32 4.19 14.36
#